data_AF-A0A2D7VJB2-F1
#
_entry.id   AF-A0A2D7VJB2-F1
#
_cell.length_a   1.000
_cell.length_b   1.000
_cell.length_c   1.000
_cell.angle_alpha   90.00
_cell.angle_beta   90.00
_cell.angle_gamma   90.00
#
_symmetry.space_group_name_H-M   'P 1'
#
loop_
_entity.id
_entity.type
_entity.pdbx_description
1 polymer ?
#
loop_
_entity_poly.entity_id
_entity_poly.type
_entity_poly.pdbx_seq_one_letter_code
_entity_poly.pdbx_strand_id
1 'polypeptide(L)'
;DLDTYVVVKGAPNEAAALKFLKFCTSAEALADTTNYISYGPLRKSSSQFVNPAILPHLPTAPANFATALTYNFDFWADNMDELNERFNSWLAK
;
A
#
# COMPACT_ATOMS: atom_id res chain seq x y z
N ASP A 1 5.50 3.15 -1.34
CA ASP A 1 4.55 2.81 -2.41
C ASP A 1 3.19 2.54 -1.78
N LEU A 2 2.12 2.49 -2.57
CA LEU A 2 0.76 2.21 -2.13
C LEU A 2 0.15 1.12 -3.00
N ASP A 3 -0.22 0.01 -2.37
CA ASP A 3 -1.07 -1.00 -3.02
C ASP A 3 -2.53 -0.54 -2.96
N THR A 4 -3.17 -0.51 -4.11
CA THR A 4 -4.58 -0.09 -4.23
C THR A 4 -5.41 -1.17 -4.90
N TYR A 5 -6.68 -1.23 -4.52
CA TYR A 5 -7.64 -2.06 -5.22
C TYR A 5 -8.23 -1.30 -6.41
N VAL A 6 -8.44 -2.01 -7.52
CA VAL A 6 -9.03 -1.45 -8.75
C VAL A 6 -10.17 -2.33 -9.24
N VAL A 7 -11.21 -1.72 -9.82
CA VAL A 7 -12.26 -2.43 -10.57
C VAL A 7 -12.03 -2.16 -12.05
N VAL A 8 -11.76 -3.22 -12.81
CA VAL A 8 -11.51 -3.12 -14.25
C VAL A 8 -12.81 -2.77 -14.97
N LYS A 9 -12.72 -1.88 -15.97
CA LYS A 9 -13.87 -1.50 -16.80
C LYS A 9 -14.50 -2.74 -17.46
N GLY A 10 -15.82 -2.87 -17.33
CA GLY A 10 -16.57 -4.01 -17.87
C GLY A 10 -16.48 -5.29 -17.01
N ALA A 11 -16.06 -5.17 -15.74
CA ALA A 11 -16.05 -6.29 -14.81
C ALA A 11 -17.47 -6.93 -14.72
N PRO A 12 -17.59 -8.25 -14.88
CA PRO A 12 -18.89 -8.93 -14.94
C PRO A 12 -19.70 -8.83 -13.65
N ASN A 13 -19.05 -8.50 -12.53
CA ASN A 13 -19.64 -8.41 -11.19
C ASN A 13 -19.35 -7.08 -10.49
N GLU A 14 -19.36 -5.96 -11.23
CA GLU A 14 -19.01 -4.63 -10.72
C GLU A 14 -19.69 -4.27 -9.39
N ALA A 15 -20.99 -4.51 -9.26
CA ALA A 15 -21.74 -4.20 -8.04
C ALA A 15 -21.26 -5.01 -6.82
N ALA A 16 -20.86 -6.27 -7.02
CA ALA A 16 -20.30 -7.09 -5.94
C ALA A 16 -18.88 -6.65 -5.60
N ALA A 17 -18.08 -6.30 -6.60
CA ALA A 17 -16.74 -5.75 -6.39
C ALA A 17 -16.78 -4.47 -5.55
N LEU A 18 -17.68 -3.54 -5.86
CA LEU A 18 -17.86 -2.30 -5.07
C LEU A 18 -18.29 -2.57 -3.62
N LYS A 19 -19.17 -3.56 -3.40
CA LYS A 19 -19.55 -3.99 -2.04
C LYS A 19 -18.35 -4.57 -1.27
N PHE A 20 -17.55 -5.40 -1.92
CA PHE A 20 -16.33 -5.94 -1.33
C PHE A 20 -15.33 -4.83 -1.01
N LEU A 21 -15.09 -3.90 -1.94
CA LEU A 21 -14.19 -2.76 -1.71
C LEU A 21 -14.61 -1.93 -0.50
N LYS A 22 -15.92 -1.66 -0.35
CA LYS A 22 -16.44 -0.96 0.82
C LYS A 22 -16.13 -1.71 2.13
N PHE A 23 -16.24 -3.03 2.12
CA PHE A 23 -15.95 -3.86 3.29
C PHE A 23 -14.45 -3.94 3.59
N CYS A 24 -13.62 -4.35 2.61
CA CYS A 24 -12.20 -4.61 2.85
C CYS A 24 -11.40 -3.32 3.12
N THR A 25 -11.92 -2.16 2.72
CA THR A 25 -11.33 -0.85 3.05
C THR A 25 -11.95 -0.19 4.30
N SER A 26 -12.78 -0.91 5.06
CA SER A 26 -13.24 -0.45 6.38
C SER A 26 -12.06 -0.29 7.36
N ALA A 27 -12.26 0.51 8.41
CA ALA A 27 -11.16 0.83 9.32
C ALA A 27 -10.68 -0.42 10.08
N GLU A 28 -11.64 -1.25 10.48
CA GLU A 28 -11.49 -2.50 11.20
C GLU A 28 -10.85 -3.57 10.31
N ALA A 29 -11.35 -3.77 9.08
CA ALA A 29 -10.78 -4.76 8.17
C ALA A 29 -9.32 -4.44 7.84
N LEU A 30 -8.99 -3.17 7.57
CA LEU A 30 -7.62 -2.74 7.31
C LEU A 30 -6.72 -2.85 8.54
N ALA A 31 -7.24 -2.68 9.75
CA ALA A 31 -6.46 -2.89 10.96
C ALA A 31 -6.21 -4.38 11.22
N ASP A 32 -7.18 -5.24 10.90
CA ASP A 32 -7.07 -6.68 11.09
C ASP A 32 -6.00 -7.31 10.18
N THR A 33 -5.84 -6.84 8.94
CA THR A 33 -4.79 -7.34 8.05
C THR A 33 -3.38 -7.18 8.62
N THR A 34 -3.16 -6.18 9.49
CA THR A 34 -1.87 -5.94 10.14
C THR A 34 -1.43 -7.09 11.06
N ASN A 35 -2.37 -7.91 11.53
CA ASN A 35 -2.07 -9.08 12.36
C ASN A 35 -1.41 -10.22 11.57
N TYR A 36 -1.52 -10.20 10.24
CA TYR A 36 -1.06 -11.29 9.36
C TYR A 36 0.17 -10.90 8.54
N ILE A 37 0.37 -9.61 8.29
CA ILE A 37 1.51 -9.06 7.57
C ILE A 37 1.84 -7.68 8.13
N SER A 38 3.14 -7.38 8.30
CA SER A 38 3.62 -6.11 8.86
C SER A 38 3.51 -4.93 7.88
N TYR A 39 2.33 -4.74 7.28
CA TYR A 39 2.00 -3.56 6.49
C TYR A 39 1.10 -2.63 7.29
N GLY A 40 1.34 -1.33 7.15
CA GLY A 40 0.53 -0.32 7.80
C GLY A 40 -0.87 -0.24 7.18
N PRO A 41 -1.92 0.01 7.97
CA PRO A 41 -3.26 0.17 7.43
C PRO A 41 -3.33 1.46 6.61
N LEU A 42 -4.00 1.40 5.45
CA LEU A 42 -4.07 2.52 4.48
C LEU A 42 -4.85 3.74 4.99
N ARG A 43 -5.65 3.62 6.07
CA ARG A 43 -6.51 4.70 6.59
C ARG A 43 -6.05 5.12 7.98
N LYS A 44 -5.95 6.42 8.21
CA LYS A 44 -5.71 7.00 9.56
C LYS A 44 -6.74 6.54 10.60
N SER A 45 -7.99 6.34 10.19
CA SER A 45 -9.07 5.87 11.06
C SER A 45 -8.86 4.43 11.58
N SER A 46 -8.00 3.65 10.94
CA SER A 46 -7.68 2.27 11.36
C SER A 46 -6.76 2.22 12.57
N SER A 47 -5.98 3.26 12.85
CA SER A 47 -4.95 3.23 13.89
C SER A 47 -5.47 2.87 15.27
N GLN A 48 -6.71 3.22 15.59
CA GLN A 48 -7.34 2.87 16.87
C GLN A 48 -7.69 1.38 17.03
N PHE A 49 -7.75 0.64 15.92
CA PHE A 49 -8.12 -0.78 15.90
C PHE A 49 -6.90 -1.70 15.74
N VAL A 50 -5.71 -1.14 15.51
CA VAL A 50 -4.46 -1.91 15.37
C VAL A 50 -4.09 -2.53 16.71
N ASN A 51 -3.72 -3.81 16.68
CA ASN A 51 -3.20 -4.51 17.86
C ASN A 51 -1.95 -3.77 18.38
N PRO A 52 -1.93 -3.29 19.63
CA PRO A 52 -0.76 -2.57 20.16
C PRO A 52 0.54 -3.37 20.10
N ALA A 53 0.47 -4.71 20.12
CA ALA A 53 1.64 -5.58 20.03
C ALA A 53 2.30 -5.57 18.64
N ILE A 54 1.54 -5.36 17.55
CA ILE A 54 2.12 -5.28 16.20
C ILE A 54 2.58 -3.87 15.83
N LEU A 55 2.06 -2.84 16.50
CA LEU A 55 2.34 -1.44 16.18
C LEU A 55 3.85 -1.12 16.00
N PRO A 56 4.78 -1.58 16.86
CA PRO A 56 6.21 -1.31 16.68
C PRO A 56 6.82 -1.89 15.40
N HIS A 57 6.18 -2.91 14.81
CA HIS A 57 6.64 -3.60 13.61
C HIS A 57 6.04 -3.03 12.32
N LEU A 58 5.08 -2.11 12.42
CA LEU A 58 4.46 -1.50 11.24
C LEU A 58 5.34 -0.38 10.66
N PRO A 59 5.56 -0.33 9.33
CA PRO A 59 6.31 0.76 8.69
C PRO A 59 5.72 2.14 8.96
N THR A 60 4.39 2.23 9.09
CA THR A 60 3.65 3.47 9.32
C THR A 60 3.60 3.90 10.79
N ALA A 61 4.21 3.14 11.70
CA ALA A 61 4.32 3.56 13.10
C ALA A 61 5.13 4.88 13.17
N PRO A 62 4.75 5.86 14.02
CA PRO A 62 5.38 7.18 14.00
C PRO A 62 6.91 7.17 14.12
N ALA A 63 7.46 6.28 14.96
CA ALA A 63 8.91 6.14 15.12
C ALA A 63 9.59 5.57 13.87
N ASN A 64 8.98 4.58 13.22
CA ASN A 64 9.52 3.94 12.02
C ASN A 64 9.39 4.85 10.79
N PHE A 65 8.33 5.65 10.74
CA PHE A 65 8.05 6.54 9.62
C PHE A 65 8.88 7.85 9.67
N ALA A 66 9.49 8.18 10.81
CA ALA A 66 10.26 9.42 10.99
C ALA A 66 11.45 9.56 10.01
N THR A 67 12.01 8.45 9.56
CA THR A 67 13.12 8.42 8.59
C THR A 67 12.72 7.82 7.24
N ALA A 68 11.42 7.64 7.00
CA ALA A 68 10.94 7.03 5.76
C ALA A 68 11.08 7.99 4.58
N LEU A 69 11.59 7.47 3.45
CA LEU A 69 11.51 8.16 2.17
C LEU A 69 10.16 7.85 1.55
N THR A 70 9.37 8.89 1.31
CA THR A 70 8.08 8.73 0.64
C THR A 70 8.31 8.44 -0.84
N TYR A 71 7.62 7.44 -1.36
CA TYR A 71 7.66 7.12 -2.79
C TYR A 71 7.05 8.29 -3.58
N ASN A 72 7.83 8.87 -4.50
CA ASN A 72 7.39 9.97 -5.34
C ASN A 72 6.83 9.41 -6.67
N PHE A 73 5.51 9.30 -6.75
CA PHE A 73 4.83 8.75 -7.92
C PHE A 73 5.12 9.54 -9.21
N ASP A 74 5.20 10.87 -9.14
CA ASP A 74 5.46 11.71 -10.32
C ASP A 74 6.88 11.50 -10.85
N PHE A 75 7.88 11.48 -9.95
CA PHE A 75 9.25 11.19 -10.34
C PHE A 75 9.36 9.84 -11.04
N TRP A 76 8.74 8.80 -10.49
CA TRP A 76 8.80 7.47 -11.10
C TRP A 76 8.00 7.40 -12.40
N ALA A 77 6.83 8.04 -12.49
CA ALA A 77 6.08 8.11 -13.74
C ALA A 77 6.90 8.76 -14.88
N ASP A 78 7.67 9.80 -14.57
CA ASP A 78 8.46 10.53 -15.56
C ASP A 78 9.79 9.86 -15.91
N ASN A 79 10.39 9.06 -14.99
CA ASN A 79 11.79 8.60 -15.12
C ASN A 79 11.96 7.07 -15.15
N MET A 80 10.92 6.27 -14.88
CA MET A 80 11.07 4.83 -14.66
C MET A 80 11.64 4.09 -15.89
N ASP A 81 11.21 4.46 -17.10
CA ASP A 81 11.69 3.81 -18.33
C ASP A 81 13.20 4.05 -18.56
N GLU A 82 13.65 5.31 -18.48
CA GLU A 82 15.08 5.65 -18.64
C GLU A 82 15.94 4.96 -17.58
N LEU A 83 15.50 5.00 -16.32
CA LEU A 83 16.24 4.38 -15.21
C LEU A 83 16.30 2.85 -15.37
N ASN A 84 15.23 2.21 -15.85
CA ASN A 84 15.22 0.78 -16.12
C ASN A 84 16.17 0.40 -17.27
N GLU A 85 16.20 1.16 -18.37
CA GLU A 85 17.14 0.92 -19.48
C GLU A 85 18.61 1.02 -19.02
N ARG A 86 18.91 2.04 -18.21
CA ARG A 86 20.24 2.24 -17.62
C ARG A 86 20.61 1.11 -16.66
N PHE A 87 19.68 0.67 -15.83
CA PHE A 87 19.88 -0.43 -14.90
C PHE A 87 20.13 -1.76 -15.63
N ASN A 88 19.34 -2.06 -16.67
CA ASN A 88 19.53 -3.26 -17.49
C ASN A 88 20.87 -3.25 -18.23
N SER A 89 21.28 -2.10 -18.75
CA SER A 89 22.59 -1.94 -19.41
C SER A 89 23.77 -2.12 -18.46
N TRP A 90 23.59 -1.78 -17.18
CA TRP A 90 24.58 -2.04 -16.13
C TRP A 90 24.64 -3.52 -15.75
N LEU A 91 23.49 -4.19 -15.60
CA LEU A 91 23.41 -5.63 -15.26
C LEU A 91 24.01 -6.55 -16.33
N ALA A 92 23.97 -6.15 -17.60
CA ALA A 92 24.47 -6.95 -18.72
C ALA A 92 26.01 -6.93 -18.87
N LYS A 93 26.73 -6.26 -17.97
CA LYS A 93 28.20 -6.22 -17.91
C LYS A 93 28.71 -7.07 -16.75
#